data_AF-A0A2W4WT06-F1
#
_entry.id   AF-A0A2W4WT06-F1
#
_cell.length_a   1.000
_cell.length_b   1.000
_cell.length_c   1.000
_cell.angle_alpha   90.00
_cell.angle_beta   90.00
_cell.angle_gamma   90.00
#
_symmetry.space_group_name_H-M   'P 1'
#
loop_
_entity.id
_entity.type
_entity.pdbx_description
1 polymer ?
#
loop_
_entity_poly.entity_id
_entity_poly.type
_entity_poly.pdbx_seq_one_letter_code
_entity_poly.pdbx_strand_id
1 'polypeptide(L)'
;MGTVSGILFFQGEADTIDPQKYPTLNPQAEAWAEKFATFSYNFRTDIGYPNLPLAYAQLGQPKDLEGLPNWALVQAQQASIQIPNGVMIATDDLAMDGLYFTVDSYETIGERFAEAIATIIPTNLNNPTDESPPPKSAQ
;
A
#
# COMPACT_ATOMS: atom_id res chain seq x y z
N MET A 1 -12.00 -21.15 -7.83
CA MET A 1 -10.83 -20.27 -8.03
C MET A 1 -11.10 -18.96 -7.32
N GLY A 2 -10.09 -18.37 -6.68
CA GLY A 2 -10.19 -17.05 -6.05
C GLY A 2 -9.71 -15.95 -6.99
N THR A 3 -10.18 -14.72 -6.75
CA THR A 3 -9.75 -13.52 -7.47
C THR A 3 -8.93 -12.65 -6.52
N VAL A 4 -7.81 -12.11 -7.00
CA VAL A 4 -7.06 -11.09 -6.27
C VAL A 4 -7.64 -9.74 -6.63
N SER A 5 -8.30 -9.10 -5.68
CA SER A 5 -9.04 -7.84 -5.92
C SER A 5 -8.20 -6.58 -5.74
N GLY A 6 -7.03 -6.69 -5.11
CA GLY A 6 -6.13 -5.56 -4.88
C GLY A 6 -4.94 -5.91 -3.99
N ILE A 7 -4.12 -4.90 -3.72
CA ILE A 7 -2.96 -4.94 -2.83
C ILE A 7 -3.16 -3.87 -1.75
N LEU A 8 -2.99 -4.24 -0.48
CA LEU A 8 -2.80 -3.30 0.63
C LEU A 8 -1.34 -3.38 1.07
N PHE A 9 -0.64 -2.25 1.11
CA PHE A 9 0.78 -2.21 1.45
C PHE A 9 1.06 -1.22 2.57
N PHE A 10 1.67 -1.70 3.65
CA PHE A 10 2.11 -0.85 4.76
C PHE A 10 3.50 -1.30 5.21
N GLN A 11 4.53 -0.61 4.73
CA GLN A 11 5.92 -0.83 5.12
C GLN A 11 6.71 0.45 4.89
N GLY A 12 7.73 0.65 5.71
CA GLY A 12 8.79 1.63 5.47
C GLY A 12 9.76 1.77 6.65
N GLU A 13 9.37 1.27 7.83
CA GLU A 13 10.09 1.41 9.09
C GLU A 13 11.52 0.90 9.01
N ALA A 14 11.72 -0.25 8.36
CA ALA A 14 13.06 -0.84 8.18
C ALA A 14 14.00 0.03 7.33
N ASP A 15 13.45 0.80 6.38
CA ASP A 15 14.22 1.73 5.55
C ASP A 15 14.55 3.03 6.29
N THR A 16 13.95 3.27 7.47
CA THR A 16 14.24 4.46 8.29
C THR A 16 15.51 4.33 9.13
N ILE A 17 16.02 3.11 9.28
CA ILE A 17 17.14 2.75 10.15
C ILE A 17 18.43 3.48 9.74
N ASP A 18 19.28 3.79 10.72
CA ASP A 18 20.62 4.35 10.49
C ASP A 18 21.54 3.33 9.78
N PRO A 19 21.96 3.60 8.52
CA PRO A 19 22.85 2.71 7.78
C PRO A 19 24.25 2.60 8.39
N GLN A 20 24.70 3.59 9.17
CA GLN A 20 26.00 3.52 9.85
C GLN A 20 25.95 2.60 11.05
N LYS A 21 24.84 2.60 11.78
CA LYS A 21 24.62 1.72 12.94
C LYS A 21 24.34 0.28 12.51
N TYR A 22 23.67 0.07 11.37
CA TYR A 22 23.28 -1.25 10.87
C TYR A 22 23.63 -1.47 9.39
N PRO A 23 24.93 -1.53 9.04
CA PRO A 23 25.38 -1.57 7.64
C PRO A 23 24.97 -2.83 6.89
N THR A 24 24.69 -3.94 7.57
CA THR A 24 24.25 -5.20 6.95
C THR A 24 22.79 -5.21 6.53
N LEU A 25 21.97 -4.31 7.08
CA LEU A 25 20.56 -4.18 6.71
C LEU A 25 20.36 -3.41 5.41
N ASN A 26 21.34 -2.59 5.02
CA ASN A 26 21.35 -1.80 3.79
C ASN A 26 20.01 -1.08 3.54
N PRO A 27 19.54 -0.21 4.46
CA PRO A 27 18.30 0.54 4.29
C PRO A 27 18.41 1.49 3.09
N GLN A 28 17.33 1.65 2.34
CA GLN A 28 17.33 2.37 1.06
C GLN A 28 16.33 3.53 1.08
N ALA A 29 16.36 4.35 2.13
CA ALA A 29 15.42 5.45 2.35
C ALA A 29 15.27 6.36 1.12
N GLU A 30 16.38 6.76 0.49
CA GLU A 30 16.38 7.65 -0.68
C GLU A 30 15.74 7.02 -1.93
N ALA A 31 15.73 5.70 -2.02
CA ALA A 31 15.22 4.94 -3.15
C ALA A 31 13.89 4.24 -2.85
N TRP A 32 13.25 4.52 -1.70
CA TRP A 32 12.03 3.84 -1.28
C TRP A 32 10.93 3.95 -2.34
N ALA A 33 10.69 5.16 -2.89
CA ALA A 33 9.64 5.35 -3.91
C ALA A 33 9.93 4.56 -5.19
N GLU A 34 11.16 4.61 -5.71
CA GLU A 34 11.57 3.89 -6.91
C GLU A 34 11.41 2.36 -6.73
N LYS A 35 11.86 1.86 -5.58
CA LYS A 35 11.79 0.43 -5.25
C LYS A 35 10.36 -0.03 -5.07
N PHE A 36 9.52 0.76 -4.40
CA PHE A 36 8.11 0.45 -4.24
C PHE A 36 7.33 0.52 -5.56
N ALA A 37 7.64 1.48 -6.45
CA ALA A 37 7.07 1.52 -7.80
C ALA A 37 7.43 0.25 -8.60
N THR A 38 8.69 -0.17 -8.53
CA THR A 38 9.18 -1.38 -9.20
C THR A 38 8.52 -2.64 -8.63
N PHE A 39 8.42 -2.74 -7.31
CA PHE A 39 7.68 -3.83 -6.65
C PHE A 39 6.24 -3.90 -7.15
N SER A 40 5.54 -2.76 -7.17
CA SER A 40 4.14 -2.67 -7.59
C SER A 40 3.95 -3.08 -9.06
N TYR A 41 4.85 -2.64 -9.95
CA TYR A 41 4.85 -3.01 -11.36
C TYR A 41 5.10 -4.52 -11.55
N ASN A 42 6.13 -5.06 -10.89
CA ASN A 42 6.48 -6.48 -11.00
C ASN A 42 5.34 -7.37 -10.47
N PHE A 43 4.78 -7.04 -9.31
CA PHE A 43 3.66 -7.80 -8.74
C PHE A 43 2.45 -7.84 -9.68
N ARG A 44 2.09 -6.69 -10.28
CA ARG A 44 1.01 -6.58 -11.28
C ARG A 44 1.28 -7.35 -12.56
N THR A 45 2.55 -7.44 -12.95
CA THR A 45 2.98 -8.21 -14.12
C THR A 45 2.89 -9.71 -13.84
N ASP A 46 3.40 -10.15 -12.69
CA ASP A 46 3.43 -11.57 -12.30
C ASP A 46 2.02 -12.15 -12.13
N ILE A 47 1.07 -11.34 -11.66
CA ILE A 47 -0.34 -11.74 -11.56
C ILE A 47 -1.12 -11.60 -12.88
N GLY A 48 -0.53 -10.97 -13.90
CA GLY A 48 -1.18 -10.73 -15.19
C GLY A 48 -2.30 -9.69 -15.14
N TYR A 49 -2.32 -8.80 -14.13
CA TYR A 49 -3.30 -7.72 -14.01
C TYR A 49 -2.60 -6.35 -13.83
N PRO A 50 -2.22 -5.68 -14.95
CA PRO A 50 -1.48 -4.42 -14.93
C PRO A 50 -2.16 -3.26 -14.17
N ASN A 51 -3.48 -3.31 -14.04
CA ASN A 51 -4.30 -2.30 -13.36
C ASN A 51 -4.84 -2.80 -12.01
N LEU A 52 -4.24 -3.82 -11.39
CA LEU A 52 -4.68 -4.28 -10.06
C LEU A 52 -4.66 -3.11 -9.07
N PRO A 53 -5.78 -2.81 -8.38
CA PRO A 53 -5.84 -1.73 -7.38
C PRO A 53 -4.78 -1.89 -6.30
N LEU A 54 -4.08 -0.80 -5.97
CA LEU A 54 -3.06 -0.76 -4.93
C LEU A 54 -3.37 0.39 -3.97
N ALA A 55 -3.60 0.08 -2.70
CA ALA A 55 -3.62 1.09 -1.66
C ALA A 55 -2.39 0.90 -0.77
N TYR A 56 -1.72 1.99 -0.41
CA TYR A 56 -0.56 1.95 0.48
C TYR A 56 -0.65 3.02 1.57
N ALA A 57 0.05 2.84 2.68
CA ALA A 57 0.05 3.78 3.79
C ALA A 57 1.38 4.51 3.92
N GLN A 58 1.31 5.79 4.25
CA GLN A 58 2.44 6.53 4.78
C GLN A 58 2.75 6.05 6.20
N LEU A 59 4.03 6.10 6.62
CA LEU A 59 4.41 5.90 8.02
C LEU A 59 3.73 6.93 8.93
N GLY A 60 3.36 6.50 10.13
CA GLY A 60 2.81 7.36 11.17
C GLY A 60 3.88 8.27 11.79
N GLN A 61 3.57 8.88 12.94
CA GLN A 61 4.48 9.80 13.61
C GLN A 61 4.74 9.38 15.07
N PRO A 62 5.69 8.45 15.31
CA PRO A 62 6.04 8.05 16.66
C PRO A 62 6.71 9.21 17.41
N LYS A 63 6.58 9.22 18.73
CA LYS A 63 7.17 10.27 19.59
C LYS A 63 8.68 10.16 19.73
N ASP A 64 9.20 8.94 19.58
CA ASP A 64 10.62 8.63 19.70
C ASP A 64 11.10 8.02 18.37
N LEU A 65 12.16 8.61 17.82
CA LEU A 65 12.79 8.25 16.56
C LEU A 65 14.26 7.84 16.77
N GLU A 66 14.67 7.53 18.00
CA GLU A 66 16.04 7.11 18.28
C GLU A 66 16.45 5.92 17.38
N GLY A 67 17.51 6.13 16.59
CA GLY A 67 18.02 5.12 15.65
C GLY A 67 17.28 5.02 14.32
N LEU A 68 16.30 5.89 14.07
CA LEU A 68 15.49 5.95 12.84
C LEU A 68 15.63 7.32 12.14
N PRO A 69 16.85 7.75 11.79
CA PRO A 69 17.11 9.11 11.29
C PRO A 69 16.40 9.43 9.98
N ASN A 70 16.01 8.42 9.19
CA ASN A 70 15.45 8.60 7.86
C ASN A 70 13.91 8.58 7.85
N TRP A 71 13.24 8.64 9.01
CA TRP A 71 11.78 8.55 9.10
C TRP A 71 11.05 9.57 8.22
N ALA A 72 11.40 10.86 8.36
CA ALA A 72 10.80 11.93 7.57
C ALA A 72 11.12 11.80 6.07
N LEU A 73 12.28 11.26 5.72
CA LEU A 73 12.65 11.01 4.32
C LEU A 73 11.77 9.91 3.71
N VAL A 74 11.56 8.79 4.42
CA VAL A 74 10.66 7.72 3.95
C VAL A 74 9.22 8.22 3.85
N GLN A 75 8.72 8.99 4.81
CA GLN A 75 7.40 9.63 4.71
C GLN A 75 7.27 10.53 3.47
N ALA A 76 8.32 11.30 3.13
CA ALA A 76 8.34 12.14 1.93
C ALA A 76 8.38 11.32 0.63
N GLN A 77 9.09 10.21 0.62
CA GLN A 77 9.12 9.26 -0.51
C GLN A 77 7.74 8.62 -0.72
N GLN A 78 7.08 8.19 0.36
CA GLN A 78 5.72 7.67 0.34
C GLN A 78 4.71 8.70 -0.18
N ALA A 79 4.82 9.96 0.26
CA ALA A 79 3.91 11.02 -0.17
C ALA A 79 4.11 11.49 -1.62
N SER A 80 5.34 11.38 -2.15
CA SER A 80 5.68 11.92 -3.48
C SER A 80 5.46 10.94 -4.63
N ILE A 81 5.49 9.63 -4.37
CA ILE A 81 5.33 8.62 -5.40
C ILE A 81 3.96 8.70 -6.07
N GLN A 82 3.94 8.53 -7.39
CA GLN A 82 2.73 8.41 -8.20
C GLN A 82 2.72 7.01 -8.82
N ILE A 83 1.77 6.18 -8.42
CA ILE A 83 1.58 4.84 -8.98
C ILE A 83 0.27 4.81 -9.76
N PRO A 84 0.23 4.35 -11.03
CA PRO A 84 -1.01 4.14 -11.76
C PRO A 84 -1.96 3.23 -11.00
N ASN A 85 -3.25 3.55 -10.93
CA ASN A 85 -4.23 2.84 -10.11
C ASN A 85 -3.77 2.56 -8.67
N GLY A 86 -3.02 3.52 -8.10
CA GLY A 86 -2.48 3.51 -6.76
C GLY A 86 -3.04 4.66 -5.94
N VAL A 87 -3.27 4.44 -4.64
CA VAL A 87 -3.75 5.47 -3.72
C VAL A 87 -3.01 5.35 -2.38
N MET A 88 -2.64 6.48 -1.79
CA MET A 88 -2.04 6.53 -0.46
C MET A 88 -3.07 6.89 0.60
N ILE A 89 -2.96 6.29 1.79
CA ILE A 89 -3.59 6.78 3.02
C ILE A 89 -2.54 7.44 3.92
N ALA A 90 -2.89 8.59 4.50
CA ALA A 90 -2.09 9.21 5.57
C ALA A 90 -2.40 8.54 6.91
N THR A 91 -1.40 8.48 7.80
CA THR A 91 -1.52 7.88 9.15
C THR A 91 -0.77 8.69 10.21
N ASP A 92 -0.21 9.84 9.85
CA ASP A 92 0.60 10.71 10.71
C ASP A 92 -0.22 11.40 11.82
N ASP A 93 -1.54 11.38 11.70
CA ASP A 93 -2.49 11.87 12.70
C ASP A 93 -2.92 10.82 13.74
N LEU A 94 -2.52 9.55 13.57
CA LEU A 94 -2.99 8.44 14.39
C LEU A 94 -2.09 8.16 15.60
N ALA A 95 -2.69 7.60 16.66
CA ALA A 95 -2.00 7.32 17.91
C ALA A 95 -1.09 6.08 17.79
N MET A 96 0.12 6.22 18.33
CA MET A 96 1.15 5.17 18.35
C MET A 96 1.63 4.89 19.78
N ASP A 97 1.98 3.62 20.03
CA ASP A 97 2.70 3.15 21.20
C ASP A 97 4.08 2.61 20.77
N GLY A 98 5.13 3.37 21.04
CA GLY A 98 6.44 3.16 20.45
C GLY A 98 6.39 3.33 18.92
N LEU A 99 6.80 2.29 18.18
CA LEU A 99 6.81 2.26 16.72
C LEU A 99 5.54 1.64 16.11
N TYR A 100 4.61 1.16 16.92
CA TYR A 100 3.40 0.49 16.47
C TYR A 100 2.18 1.38 16.70
N PHE A 101 1.17 1.24 15.84
CA PHE A 101 -0.12 1.91 16.07
C PHE A 101 -0.87 1.25 17.23
N THR A 102 -1.73 2.03 17.88
CA THR A 102 -2.70 1.47 18.84
C THR A 102 -3.75 0.62 18.10
N VAL A 103 -4.50 -0.22 18.84
CA VAL A 103 -5.58 -1.04 18.27
C VAL A 103 -6.60 -0.16 17.54
N ASP A 104 -7.10 0.89 18.20
CA ASP A 104 -8.05 1.85 17.62
C ASP A 104 -7.50 2.52 16.35
N SER A 105 -6.20 2.81 16.33
CA SER A 105 -5.54 3.37 15.14
C SER A 105 -5.45 2.35 14.00
N TYR A 106 -5.21 1.06 14.28
CA TYR A 106 -5.26 0.02 13.26
C TYR A 106 -6.68 -0.19 12.69
N GLU A 107 -7.73 -0.02 13.48
CA GLU A 107 -9.11 -0.02 12.99
C GLU A 107 -9.33 1.14 12.01
N THR A 108 -8.93 2.36 12.38
CA THR A 108 -9.00 3.53 11.49
C THR A 108 -8.15 3.34 10.22
N ILE A 109 -6.97 2.73 10.32
CA ILE A 109 -6.13 2.40 9.15
C ILE A 109 -6.87 1.45 8.21
N GLY A 110 -7.53 0.42 8.76
CA GLY A 110 -8.33 -0.52 7.97
C GLY A 110 -9.48 0.16 7.24
N GLU A 111 -10.21 1.05 7.92
CA GLU A 111 -11.28 1.86 7.33
C GLU A 111 -10.76 2.75 6.20
N ARG A 112 -9.65 3.48 6.44
CA ARG A 112 -9.02 4.33 5.42
C ARG A 112 -8.57 3.54 4.20
N PHE A 113 -7.99 2.34 4.40
CA PHE A 113 -7.64 1.46 3.29
C PHE A 113 -8.87 1.04 2.48
N ALA A 114 -9.94 0.64 3.15
CA ALA A 114 -11.19 0.22 2.50
C ALA A 114 -11.81 1.37 1.69
N GLU A 115 -11.88 2.57 2.27
CA GLU A 115 -12.38 3.77 1.59
C GLU A 115 -11.49 4.14 0.40
N ALA A 116 -10.17 4.19 0.59
CA ALA A 116 -9.24 4.59 -0.46
C ALA A 116 -9.26 3.62 -1.63
N ILE A 117 -9.19 2.30 -1.39
CA ILE A 117 -9.18 1.32 -2.47
C ILE A 117 -10.51 1.31 -3.24
N ALA A 118 -11.64 1.57 -2.58
CA ALA A 118 -12.94 1.68 -3.23
C ALA A 118 -13.00 2.82 -4.27
N THR A 119 -12.16 3.87 -4.14
CA THR A 119 -12.09 4.96 -5.12
C THR A 119 -11.38 4.58 -6.43
N ILE A 120 -10.60 3.50 -6.42
CA ILE A 120 -9.76 3.05 -7.55
C ILE A 120 -10.10 1.63 -8.04
N ILE A 121 -11.10 0.98 -7.42
CA ILE A 121 -11.65 -0.27 -7.92
C ILE A 121 -12.53 0.02 -9.14
N PRO A 122 -12.33 -0.64 -10.30
CA PRO A 122 -13.22 -0.51 -11.44
C PRO A 122 -14.64 -0.94 -11.07
N THR A 123 -15.63 -0.13 -11.42
CA THR A 123 -17.07 -0.34 -11.12
C THR A 123 -17.61 -1.70 -11.59
N ASN A 124 -16.92 -2.37 -12.51
CA ASN A 124 -17.28 -3.67 -13.06
C ASN A 124 -17.04 -4.86 -12.10
N LEU A 125 -16.37 -4.67 -10.96
CA LEU A 125 -16.24 -5.71 -9.91
C LEU A 125 -17.44 -5.73 -8.94
N ASN A 126 -18.39 -4.79 -9.06
CA ASN A 126 -19.57 -4.68 -8.19
C ASN A 126 -20.84 -5.34 -8.76
N ASN A 127 -20.79 -6.02 -9.91
CA ASN A 127 -21.95 -6.70 -10.50
C ASN A 127 -21.81 -8.23 -10.47
N PRO A 128 -22.59 -8.95 -9.63
CA PRO A 128 -22.63 -10.42 -9.62
C PRO A 128 -23.41 -11.05 -10.79
N THR A 129 -23.67 -10.34 -11.90
CA THR A 129 -24.53 -10.87 -12.97
C THR A 129 -24.00 -10.51 -14.35
N ASP A 130 -23.07 -11.31 -14.86
CA ASP A 130 -22.88 -11.47 -16.29
C ASP A 130 -22.93 -12.96 -16.66
N GLU A 131 -24.01 -13.63 -16.23
CA GLU A 131 -24.47 -14.84 -16.91
C GLU A 131 -25.35 -14.39 -18.08
N SER A 132 -24.70 -14.19 -19.23
CA SER A 132 -25.42 -14.17 -20.50
C SER A 132 -26.20 -15.50 -20.64
N PRO A 133 -27.51 -15.49 -20.94
CA PRO A 133 -28.27 -16.73 -21.10
C PRO A 133 -27.70 -17.55 -22.26
N PRO A 134 -27.68 -18.89 -22.16
CA PRO A 134 -27.17 -19.73 -23.23
C PRO A 134 -27.99 -19.51 -24.52
N PRO A 135 -27.34 -19.58 -25.69
CA PRO A 135 -28.00 -19.32 -26.96
C PRO A 135 -29.16 -20.30 -27.15
N LYS A 136 -30.34 -19.76 -27.48
CA LYS A 136 -31.49 -20.58 -27.86
C LYS A 136 -31.12 -21.41 -29.08
N SER A 137 -31.10 -22.73 -28.91
CA SER A 137 -31.03 -23.68 -30.01
C SER A 137 -32.22 -23.46 -30.94
N ALA A 138 -31.94 -23.11 -32.19
CA ALA A 138 -32.95 -23.08 -33.25
C ALA A 138 -33.47 -24.50 -33.50
N GLN A 139 -34.79 -24.67 -33.40
CA GLN A 139 -35.55 -25.78 -33.97
C GLN A 139 -36.54 -25.20 -34.97
#